data_AF-A0A2J6XSB8-F1
#
_entry.id   AF-A0A2J6XSB8-F1
#
_cell.length_a   1.000
_cell.length_b   1.000
_cell.length_c   1.000
_cell.angle_alpha   90.00
_cell.angle_beta   90.00
_cell.angle_gamma   90.00
#
_symmetry.space_group_name_H-M   'P 1'
#
loop_
_entity.id
_entity.type
_entity.pdbx_description
1 polymer ?
#
loop_
_entity_poly.entity_id
_entity_poly.type
_entity_poly.pdbx_seq_one_letter_code
_entity_poly.pdbx_strand_id
1 'polypeptide(L)'
;MTEVLPKPIAQLIYQIRDRVTDIRKTYGSLAKYGYPILESKDEAVALIYANKEFGISANELSKILGLDKTTLYKLIKRFEEGSPITIFNKERKTIETVSLTIEDVKATAEEWLKPKAKKWLKDVTEASCIIEFVKNPIKIQRKGKHSIRYTRKQFIDTVNRVNELAQYILANKDRITKHLNKEIPSNPDLWDDEDAIFEIIRMKCYEENQGDDFKARVCARRYMQLLKRIPKFREWFKGRIGTVRDVIRPKEATLFYEHYIKLKKLAKESNDNELRAFWLIAGLHIEAGTREGWSSIVEQIERMIADGIQVNIKPSDVWKLDLDHDLVNTSLIGIKWDNAIWGANGELLGFRIWEEKTKKWWELRLPWLDKQLHEEWKKIYEWARHKGYRSVVKSILLYHSVKPVNNDGKWNVSAFRKWYSKMCKNLRDVLGLPWEITPHRLRSAHISILAEFRIPMELVLQSSANTGFGVGWDDITTAVIFYMRFSMSLISEYLQQAETTKQKLIQGIA
;
A
#
# COMPACT_ATOMS: atom_id res chain seq x y z
N MET A 1 20.92 48.72 25.18
CA MET A 1 21.00 47.25 24.99
C MET A 1 20.59 46.98 23.56
N THR A 2 21.54 46.72 22.67
CA THR A 2 21.24 46.41 21.26
C THR A 2 20.61 45.02 21.21
N GLU A 3 19.34 44.93 20.83
CA GLU A 3 18.69 43.65 20.53
C GLU A 3 19.53 42.91 19.48
N VAL A 4 19.90 41.68 19.80
CA VAL A 4 20.71 40.84 18.92
C VAL A 4 19.80 40.40 17.77
N LEU A 5 19.96 41.03 16.61
CA LEU A 5 19.28 40.64 15.38
C LEU A 5 19.45 39.13 15.12
N PRO A 6 18.40 38.41 14.68
CA PRO A 6 18.53 37.01 14.30
C PRO A 6 19.59 36.81 13.22
N LYS A 7 20.34 35.71 13.31
CA LYS A 7 21.50 35.43 12.44
C LYS A 7 21.23 35.62 10.93
N PRO A 8 20.11 35.15 10.35
CA PRO A 8 19.85 35.34 8.91
C PRO A 8 19.72 36.81 8.50
N ILE A 9 19.04 37.62 9.31
CA ILE A 9 18.84 39.06 9.07
C ILE A 9 20.16 39.81 9.28
N ALA A 10 20.88 39.47 10.35
CA ALA A 10 22.20 40.06 10.62
C ALA A 10 23.21 39.80 9.49
N GLN A 11 23.20 38.59 8.90
CA GLN A 11 24.06 38.24 7.77
C GLN A 11 23.82 39.14 6.55
N LEU A 12 22.56 39.35 6.17
CA LEU A 12 22.22 40.25 5.05
C LEU A 12 22.63 41.70 5.34
N ILE A 13 22.41 42.19 6.56
CA ILE A 13 22.82 43.54 6.97
C ILE A 13 24.35 43.70 6.95
N TYR A 14 25.10 42.68 7.40
CA TYR A 14 26.56 42.72 7.34
C TYR A 14 27.10 42.62 5.91
N GLN A 15 26.43 41.87 5.02
CA GLN A 15 26.79 41.86 3.59
C GLN A 15 26.68 43.26 2.98
N ILE A 16 25.62 44.01 3.29
CA ILE A 16 25.45 45.39 2.82
C ILE A 16 26.57 46.29 3.39
N ARG A 17 26.87 46.17 4.69
CA ARG A 17 27.96 46.93 5.34
C ARG A 17 29.31 46.69 4.67
N ASP A 18 29.66 45.41 4.48
CA ASP A 18 30.94 45.02 3.93
C ASP A 18 31.06 45.53 2.49
N ARG A 19 29.98 45.42 1.70
CA ARG A 19 29.90 46.02 0.37
C ARG A 19 30.09 47.54 0.37
N VAL A 20 29.41 48.27 1.26
CA VAL A 20 29.56 49.73 1.39
C VAL A 20 31.01 50.11 1.70
N THR A 21 31.67 49.32 2.56
CA THR A 21 33.07 49.51 2.92
C THR A 21 33.98 49.28 1.72
N ASP A 22 33.76 48.21 0.95
CA ASP A 22 34.55 47.88 -0.23
C ASP A 22 34.35 48.92 -1.35
N ILE A 23 33.11 49.36 -1.61
CA ILE A 23 32.83 50.42 -2.58
C ILE A 23 33.58 51.71 -2.20
N ARG A 24 33.60 52.09 -0.92
CA ARG A 24 34.35 53.28 -0.48
C ARG A 24 35.85 53.13 -0.67
N LYS A 25 36.40 51.94 -0.42
CA LYS A 25 37.82 51.66 -0.67
C LYS A 25 38.16 51.76 -2.16
N THR A 26 37.31 51.21 -3.04
CA THR A 26 37.59 51.15 -4.47
C THR A 26 37.31 52.48 -5.20
N TYR A 27 36.20 53.15 -4.88
CA TYR A 27 35.72 54.33 -5.62
C TYR A 27 35.91 55.65 -4.86
N GLY A 28 36.36 55.60 -3.60
CA GLY A 28 36.57 56.76 -2.73
C GLY A 28 35.27 57.34 -2.12
N SER A 29 34.15 57.28 -2.84
CA SER A 29 32.84 57.68 -2.31
C SER A 29 31.70 56.86 -2.93
N LEU A 30 30.58 56.73 -2.20
CA LEU A 30 29.38 56.06 -2.70
C LEU A 30 28.75 56.77 -3.90
N ALA A 31 28.92 58.10 -4.00
CA ALA A 31 28.43 58.87 -5.15
C ALA A 31 29.15 58.51 -6.46
N LYS A 32 30.43 58.12 -6.38
CA LYS A 32 31.23 57.69 -7.55
C LYS A 32 30.89 56.26 -8.01
N TYR A 33 30.18 55.47 -7.20
CA TYR A 33 29.81 54.10 -7.53
C TYR A 33 28.73 54.02 -8.62
N GLY A 34 27.79 54.98 -8.66
CA GLY A 34 26.79 55.09 -9.73
C GLY A 34 25.65 54.07 -9.70
N TYR A 35 25.68 53.06 -8.83
CA TYR A 35 24.62 52.04 -8.71
C TYR A 35 23.95 52.05 -7.31
N PRO A 36 22.71 51.56 -7.19
CA PRO A 36 22.07 51.29 -5.90
C PRO A 36 22.94 50.39 -5.00
N ILE A 37 22.94 50.67 -3.69
CA ILE A 37 23.73 49.91 -2.70
C ILE A 37 23.15 48.52 -2.43
N LEU A 38 21.82 48.40 -2.53
CA LEU A 38 21.10 47.13 -2.35
C LEU A 38 21.15 46.31 -3.63
N GLU A 39 21.56 45.05 -3.51
CA GLU A 39 21.74 44.15 -4.65
C GLU A 39 20.60 43.11 -4.80
N SER A 40 19.69 43.02 -3.82
CA SER A 40 18.59 42.06 -3.85
C SER A 40 17.34 42.57 -3.11
N LYS A 41 16.20 41.94 -3.39
CA LYS A 41 14.95 42.13 -2.63
C LYS A 41 15.14 41.78 -1.15
N ASP A 42 15.88 40.71 -0.86
CA ASP A 42 16.12 40.21 0.49
C ASP A 42 16.89 41.22 1.35
N GLU A 43 17.82 41.96 0.76
CA GLU A 43 18.54 43.02 1.47
C GLU A 43 17.63 44.18 1.87
N ALA A 44 16.69 44.57 1.00
CA ALA A 44 15.67 45.57 1.32
C ALA A 44 14.75 45.09 2.45
N VAL A 45 14.28 43.83 2.36
CA VAL A 45 13.45 43.19 3.40
C VAL A 45 14.18 43.16 4.74
N ALA A 46 15.46 42.75 4.78
CA ALA A 46 16.23 42.67 6.02
C ALA A 46 16.36 44.03 6.73
N LEU A 47 16.60 45.11 5.97
CA LEU A 47 16.69 46.46 6.52
C LEU A 47 15.35 46.97 7.05
N ILE A 48 14.28 46.77 6.29
CA ILE A 48 12.95 47.22 6.68
C ILE A 48 12.46 46.44 7.91
N TYR A 49 12.65 45.12 7.93
CA TYR A 49 12.28 44.28 9.07
C TYR A 49 13.06 44.65 10.33
N ALA A 50 14.37 44.89 10.22
CA ALA A 50 15.19 45.36 11.34
C ALA A 50 14.71 46.72 11.90
N ASN A 51 14.23 47.63 11.03
CA ASN A 51 13.73 48.92 11.47
C ASN A 51 12.32 48.86 12.06
N LYS A 52 11.41 48.15 11.41
CA LYS A 52 9.96 48.17 11.72
C LYS A 52 9.56 47.19 12.79
N GLU A 53 10.16 46.00 12.82
CA GLU A 53 9.74 44.92 13.74
C GLU A 53 10.71 44.77 14.92
N PHE A 54 12.01 44.98 14.71
CA PHE A 54 13.01 44.99 15.79
C PHE A 54 13.31 46.39 16.36
N GLY A 55 12.59 47.41 15.91
CA GLY A 55 12.70 48.77 16.46
C GLY A 55 14.08 49.43 16.32
N ILE A 56 14.98 48.90 15.49
CA ILE A 56 16.32 49.49 15.33
C ILE A 56 16.19 50.79 14.55
N SER A 57 16.62 51.89 15.15
CA SER A 57 16.44 53.21 14.53
C SER A 57 17.24 53.31 13.22
N ALA A 58 16.72 54.09 12.26
CA ALA A 58 17.44 54.34 11.00
C ALA A 58 18.84 54.96 11.24
N ASN A 59 19.03 55.66 12.37
CA ASN A 59 20.32 56.19 12.78
C ASN A 59 21.31 55.09 13.22
N GLU A 60 20.83 54.05 13.92
CA GLU A 60 21.66 52.92 14.32
C GLU A 60 22.02 52.04 13.12
N LEU A 61 21.04 51.73 12.28
CA LEU A 61 21.28 50.99 11.04
C LEU A 61 22.25 51.74 10.12
N SER A 62 22.15 53.08 10.00
CA SER A 62 23.11 53.85 9.20
C SER A 62 24.54 53.76 9.74
N LYS A 63 24.72 53.73 11.07
CA LYS A 63 26.03 53.52 11.70
C LYS A 63 26.56 52.10 11.42
N ILE A 64 25.70 51.08 11.53
CA ILE A 64 26.07 49.68 11.27
C ILE A 64 26.53 49.50 9.82
N LEU A 65 25.80 50.09 8.86
CA LEU A 65 26.09 49.98 7.43
C LEU A 65 27.20 50.92 6.96
N GLY A 66 27.58 51.91 7.78
CA GLY A 66 28.48 52.98 7.38
C GLY A 66 27.86 53.97 6.38
N LEU A 67 26.53 54.10 6.32
CA LEU A 67 25.84 54.99 5.38
C LEU A 67 25.54 56.36 6.01
N ASP A 68 25.29 57.36 5.15
CA ASP A 68 24.75 58.64 5.63
C ASP A 68 23.32 58.44 6.15
N LYS A 69 23.00 59.06 7.29
CA LYS A 69 21.70 58.96 7.94
C LYS A 69 20.56 59.26 6.97
N THR A 70 20.69 60.30 6.14
CA THR A 70 19.63 60.69 5.20
C THR A 70 19.31 59.63 4.16
N THR A 71 20.28 58.78 3.79
CA THR A 71 20.09 57.72 2.80
C THR A 71 19.11 56.67 3.33
N LEU A 72 19.30 56.24 4.57
CA LEU A 72 18.43 55.22 5.16
C LEU A 72 17.06 55.77 5.54
N TYR A 73 16.99 57.02 6.01
CA TYR A 73 15.70 57.70 6.23
C TYR A 73 14.88 57.81 4.96
N LYS A 74 15.50 58.16 3.82
CA LYS A 74 14.81 58.20 2.52
C LYS A 74 14.31 56.82 2.10
N LEU A 75 15.06 55.75 2.37
CA LEU A 75 14.64 54.39 2.08
C LEU A 75 13.43 53.97 2.91
N ILE A 76 13.48 54.18 4.23
CA ILE A 76 12.36 53.85 5.13
C ILE A 76 11.12 54.68 4.79
N LYS A 77 11.29 55.98 4.50
CA LYS A 77 10.19 56.86 4.10
C LYS A 77 9.56 56.41 2.77
N ARG A 78 10.36 56.02 1.77
CA ARG A 78 9.83 55.46 0.50
C ARG A 78 8.99 54.21 0.75
N PHE A 79 9.43 53.33 1.66
CA PHE A 79 8.64 52.17 2.06
C PHE A 79 7.32 52.54 2.74
N GLU A 80 7.34 53.48 3.70
CA GLU A 80 6.14 53.98 4.39
C GLU A 80 5.13 54.63 3.42
N GLU A 81 5.63 55.31 2.38
CA GLU A 81 4.82 55.93 1.34
C GLU A 81 4.35 54.95 0.25
N GLY A 82 4.68 53.65 0.38
CA GLY A 82 4.36 52.62 -0.64
C GLY A 82 5.10 52.80 -1.96
N SER A 83 6.14 53.64 -1.99
CA SER A 83 6.93 53.91 -3.18
C SER A 83 7.94 52.78 -3.44
N PRO A 84 8.17 52.41 -4.71
CA PRO A 84 9.11 51.34 -5.05
C PRO A 84 10.54 51.69 -4.61
N ILE A 85 11.30 50.68 -4.18
CA ILE A 85 12.71 50.77 -3.77
C ILE A 85 13.59 50.32 -4.94
N THR A 86 14.60 51.10 -5.27
CA THR A 86 15.53 50.79 -6.36
C THR A 86 16.66 49.89 -5.86
N ILE A 87 16.89 48.76 -6.53
CA ILE A 87 17.98 47.80 -6.27
C ILE A 87 18.78 47.53 -7.54
N PHE A 88 20.01 47.04 -7.38
CA PHE A 88 20.83 46.55 -8.48
C PHE A 88 20.83 45.03 -8.50
N ASN A 89 20.02 44.40 -9.36
CA ASN A 89 19.94 42.95 -9.43
C ASN A 89 21.26 42.37 -9.97
N LYS A 90 22.07 41.77 -9.10
CA LYS A 90 23.40 41.26 -9.44
C LYS A 90 23.37 40.12 -10.46
N GLU A 91 22.33 39.28 -10.44
CA GLU A 91 22.20 38.15 -11.37
C GLU A 91 21.89 38.62 -12.79
N ARG A 92 20.98 39.61 -12.90
CA ARG A 92 20.57 40.18 -14.20
C ARG A 92 21.44 41.34 -14.67
N LYS A 93 22.29 41.87 -13.79
CA LYS A 93 23.11 43.09 -14.01
C LYS A 93 22.28 44.31 -14.43
N THR A 94 21.06 44.43 -13.90
CA THR A 94 20.10 45.49 -14.23
C THR A 94 19.63 46.23 -12.98
N ILE A 95 19.27 47.50 -13.14
CA ILE A 95 18.57 48.25 -12.09
C ILE A 95 17.10 47.84 -12.12
N GLU A 96 16.59 47.39 -10.98
CA GLU A 96 15.20 46.96 -10.81
C GLU A 96 14.54 47.77 -9.68
N THR A 97 13.22 47.91 -9.75
CA THR A 97 12.41 48.53 -8.70
C THR A 97 11.56 47.48 -8.02
N VAL A 98 11.64 47.41 -6.70
CA VAL A 98 10.89 46.47 -5.86
C VAL A 98 9.89 47.22 -5.02
N SER A 99 8.61 46.88 -5.16
CA SER A 99 7.56 47.30 -4.23
C SER A 99 7.44 46.27 -3.11
N LEU A 100 7.40 46.72 -1.86
CA LEU A 100 7.29 45.88 -0.67
C LEU A 100 6.17 46.43 0.21
N THR A 101 5.30 45.56 0.72
CA THR A 101 4.40 45.90 1.83
C THR A 101 4.96 45.38 3.16
N ILE A 102 4.37 45.79 4.29
CA ILE A 102 4.77 45.28 5.60
C ILE A 102 4.46 43.78 5.74
N GLU A 103 3.38 43.31 5.11
CA GLU A 103 3.02 41.89 5.06
C GLU A 103 4.06 41.08 4.28
N ASP A 104 4.55 41.58 3.14
CA ASP A 104 5.60 40.93 2.35
C ASP A 104 6.90 40.79 3.16
N VAL A 105 7.25 41.85 3.90
CA VAL A 105 8.46 41.91 4.73
C VAL A 105 8.35 40.90 5.88
N LYS A 106 7.19 40.82 6.56
CA LYS A 106 6.94 39.84 7.63
C LYS A 106 6.98 38.40 7.13
N ALA A 107 6.26 38.10 6.06
CA ALA A 107 6.17 36.74 5.52
C ALA A 107 7.57 36.20 5.12
N THR A 108 8.36 37.04 4.46
CA THR A 108 9.72 36.67 4.04
C THR A 108 10.65 36.48 5.25
N ALA A 109 10.59 37.38 6.24
CA ALA A 109 11.44 37.29 7.42
C ALA A 109 11.07 36.11 8.34
N GLU A 110 9.79 35.82 8.53
CA GLU A 110 9.31 34.66 9.30
C GLU A 110 9.76 33.34 8.66
N GLU A 111 9.83 33.28 7.32
CA GLU A 111 10.39 32.12 6.61
C GLU A 111 11.86 31.90 6.94
N TRP A 112 12.67 32.97 7.00
CA TRP A 112 14.08 32.89 7.39
C TRP A 112 14.28 32.44 8.84
N LEU A 113 13.31 32.73 9.72
CA LEU A 113 13.35 32.45 11.15
C LEU A 113 12.82 31.05 11.52
N LYS A 114 12.24 30.29 10.57
CA LYS A 114 11.82 28.90 10.82
C LYS A 114 13.05 28.05 11.22
N PRO A 115 12.95 27.22 12.28
CA PRO A 115 14.05 26.33 12.67
C PRO A 115 14.38 25.37 11.51
N LYS A 116 15.62 25.41 11.03
CA LYS A 116 16.11 24.45 10.02
C LYS A 116 16.03 23.04 10.62
N ALA A 117 15.29 22.14 9.96
CA ALA A 117 15.17 20.76 10.38
C ALA A 117 16.57 20.13 10.55
N LYS A 118 16.80 19.39 11.63
CA LYS A 118 18.10 18.75 11.89
C LYS A 118 18.43 17.80 10.74
N LYS A 119 19.63 17.91 10.16
CA LYS A 119 20.06 17.10 9.02
C LYS A 119 20.17 15.60 9.34
N TRP A 120 20.63 15.30 10.56
CA TRP A 120 20.86 13.94 11.04
C TRP A 120 19.98 13.67 12.25
N LEU A 121 19.03 12.76 12.09
CA LEU A 121 18.19 12.26 13.17
C LEU A 121 18.64 10.85 13.56
N LYS A 122 18.63 10.59 14.87
CA LYS A 122 18.77 9.23 15.44
C LYS A 122 17.43 8.51 15.50
N ASP A 123 16.33 9.25 15.59
CA ASP A 123 14.98 8.69 15.52
C ASP A 123 14.15 9.53 14.56
N VAL A 124 13.54 8.87 13.57
CA VAL A 124 12.67 9.52 12.58
C VAL A 124 11.35 10.01 13.18
N THR A 125 10.99 9.61 14.40
CA THR A 125 9.80 10.14 15.09
C THR A 125 9.91 11.63 15.43
N GLU A 126 11.13 12.20 15.41
CA GLU A 126 11.35 13.65 15.51
C GLU A 126 11.03 14.41 14.22
N ALA A 127 10.88 13.72 13.09
CA ALA A 127 10.62 14.36 11.79
C ALA A 127 9.16 14.81 11.67
N SER A 128 8.95 16.03 11.18
CA SER A 128 7.65 16.68 11.06
C SER A 128 6.69 15.88 10.19
N CYS A 129 7.16 15.36 9.04
CA CYS A 129 6.35 14.54 8.14
C CYS A 129 5.91 13.20 8.77
N ILE A 130 6.70 12.66 9.72
CA ILE A 130 6.35 11.44 10.47
C ILE A 130 5.36 11.77 11.58
N ILE A 131 5.57 12.87 12.31
CA ILE A 131 4.63 13.36 13.34
C ILE A 131 3.24 13.60 12.71
N GLU A 132 3.18 14.24 11.55
CA GLU A 132 1.94 14.47 10.81
C GLU A 132 1.25 13.16 10.44
N PHE A 133 2.00 12.20 9.88
CA PHE A 133 1.48 10.88 9.53
C PHE A 133 0.95 10.12 10.76
N VAL A 134 1.64 10.17 11.89
CA VAL A 134 1.24 9.50 13.14
C VAL A 134 -0.03 10.15 13.72
N LYS A 135 -0.13 11.47 13.70
CA LYS A 135 -1.32 12.20 14.15
C LYS A 135 -2.55 11.88 13.31
N ASN A 136 -2.37 11.71 12.00
CA ASN A 136 -3.47 11.49 11.07
C ASN A 136 -3.13 10.47 9.97
N PRO A 137 -3.13 9.16 10.28
CA PRO A 137 -2.68 8.12 9.35
C PRO A 137 -3.76 7.81 8.31
N ILE A 138 -4.01 8.75 7.39
CA ILE A 138 -5.03 8.65 6.34
C ILE A 138 -4.50 7.87 5.12
N LYS A 139 -5.31 6.93 4.63
CA LYS A 139 -5.04 6.15 3.41
C LYS A 139 -5.26 6.99 2.15
N ILE A 140 -4.47 6.71 1.11
CA ILE A 140 -4.76 7.19 -0.25
C ILE A 140 -6.04 6.51 -0.73
N GLN A 141 -7.10 7.28 -0.98
CA GLN A 141 -8.35 6.73 -1.51
C GLN A 141 -8.32 6.68 -3.03
N ARG A 142 -8.55 5.50 -3.60
CA ARG A 142 -9.23 5.39 -4.90
C ARG A 142 -10.72 5.19 -4.57
N LYS A 143 -11.58 6.09 -5.06
CA LYS A 143 -13.05 6.15 -4.86
C LYS A 143 -13.63 5.03 -3.97
N GLY A 144 -13.98 5.38 -2.73
CA GLY A 144 -14.97 4.75 -1.83
C GLY A 144 -14.86 3.24 -1.53
N LYS A 145 -15.05 2.88 -0.24
CA LYS A 145 -15.39 1.55 0.35
C LYS A 145 -14.38 0.92 1.33
N HIS A 146 -13.30 1.59 1.73
CA HIS A 146 -12.40 1.11 2.79
C HIS A 146 -12.21 2.16 3.90
N SER A 147 -11.83 1.70 5.11
CA SER A 147 -11.56 2.59 6.25
C SER A 147 -10.60 3.70 5.85
N ILE A 148 -10.92 4.94 6.25
CA ILE A 148 -10.17 6.14 5.88
C ILE A 148 -8.75 6.12 6.48
N ARG A 149 -8.54 5.38 7.57
CA ARG A 149 -7.29 5.34 8.35
C ARG A 149 -6.55 3.99 8.25
N TYR A 150 -5.22 4.03 8.30
CA TYR A 150 -4.36 2.85 8.48
C TYR A 150 -4.56 2.23 9.87
N THR A 151 -4.40 0.91 9.99
CA THR A 151 -4.47 0.22 11.29
C THR A 151 -3.24 0.49 12.14
N ARG A 152 -3.32 0.21 13.46
CA ARG A 152 -2.19 0.39 14.38
C ARG A 152 -0.94 -0.33 13.91
N LYS A 153 -1.10 -1.59 13.52
CA LYS A 153 -0.01 -2.42 12.99
C LYS A 153 0.60 -1.83 11.70
N GLN A 154 -0.23 -1.27 10.82
CA GLN A 154 0.24 -0.70 9.55
C GLN A 154 1.06 0.57 9.76
N PHE A 155 0.65 1.47 10.65
CA PHE A 155 1.45 2.68 10.90
C PHE A 155 2.76 2.33 11.59
N ILE A 156 2.77 1.41 12.57
CA ILE A 156 4.00 0.97 13.26
C ILE A 156 4.99 0.36 12.27
N ASP A 157 4.53 -0.56 11.40
CA ASP A 157 5.38 -1.14 10.34
C ASP A 157 5.94 -0.06 9.40
N THR A 158 5.19 1.00 9.13
CA THR A 158 5.65 2.10 8.27
C THR A 158 6.74 2.92 8.94
N VAL A 159 6.52 3.35 10.18
CA VAL A 159 7.49 4.16 10.95
C VAL A 159 8.78 3.38 11.16
N ASN A 160 8.69 2.11 11.56
CA ASN A 160 9.88 1.26 11.77
C ASN A 160 10.72 1.14 10.49
N ARG A 161 10.08 0.96 9.33
CA ARG A 161 10.79 0.83 8.05
C ARG A 161 11.43 2.12 7.60
N VAL A 162 10.77 3.26 7.82
CA VAL A 162 11.39 4.57 7.57
C VAL A 162 12.61 4.77 8.49
N ASN A 163 12.50 4.35 9.76
CA ASN A 163 13.60 4.40 10.71
C ASN A 163 14.77 3.50 10.27
N GLU A 164 14.50 2.26 9.84
CA GLU A 164 15.51 1.35 9.29
C GLU A 164 16.25 1.95 8.09
N LEU A 165 15.54 2.67 7.21
CA LEU A 165 16.13 3.35 6.07
C LEU A 165 16.98 4.56 6.50
N ALA A 166 16.48 5.39 7.42
CA ALA A 166 17.21 6.54 7.96
C ALA A 166 18.49 6.12 8.69
N GLN A 167 18.41 5.04 9.48
CA GLN A 167 19.56 4.45 10.16
C GLN A 167 20.58 3.91 9.16
N TYR A 168 20.11 3.27 8.09
CA TYR A 168 20.99 2.82 7.01
C TYR A 168 21.71 3.98 6.33
N ILE A 169 21.01 5.09 6.06
CA ILE A 169 21.61 6.32 5.52
C ILE A 169 22.67 6.88 6.45
N LEU A 170 22.35 6.97 7.75
CA LEU A 170 23.27 7.49 8.76
C LEU A 170 24.53 6.63 8.88
N ALA A 171 24.38 5.30 8.91
CA ALA A 171 25.50 4.36 9.03
C ALA A 171 26.38 4.27 7.78
N ASN A 172 25.83 4.56 6.60
CA ASN A 172 26.53 4.43 5.31
C ASN A 172 26.76 5.77 4.61
N LYS A 173 26.76 6.88 5.35
CA LYS A 173 26.79 8.25 4.83
C LYS A 173 27.86 8.46 3.76
N ASP A 174 29.11 8.13 4.06
CA ASP A 174 30.23 8.41 3.16
C ASP A 174 30.14 7.58 1.88
N ARG A 175 29.73 6.32 2.02
CA ARG A 175 29.53 5.41 0.89
C ARG A 175 28.41 5.86 -0.03
N ILE A 176 27.27 6.27 0.54
CA ILE A 176 26.12 6.79 -0.22
C ILE A 176 26.50 8.10 -0.92
N THR A 177 27.18 9.00 -0.21
CA THR A 177 27.61 10.30 -0.78
C THR A 177 28.55 10.09 -1.95
N LYS A 178 29.51 9.16 -1.84
CA LYS A 178 30.41 8.79 -2.94
C LYS A 178 29.68 8.14 -4.12
N HIS A 179 28.71 7.27 -3.85
CA HIS A 179 27.99 6.54 -4.88
C HIS A 179 27.03 7.44 -5.68
N LEU A 180 26.28 8.31 -4.99
CA LEU A 180 25.27 9.19 -5.60
C LEU A 180 25.82 10.58 -5.97
N ASN A 181 27.08 10.87 -5.61
CA ASN A 181 27.69 12.20 -5.72
C ASN A 181 26.83 13.31 -5.06
N LYS A 182 26.09 12.95 -4.01
CA LYS A 182 25.13 13.83 -3.31
C LYS A 182 24.96 13.37 -1.87
N GLU A 183 24.97 14.31 -0.93
CA GLU A 183 24.78 14.02 0.49
C GLU A 183 23.28 13.91 0.81
N ILE A 184 22.84 12.71 1.19
CA ILE A 184 21.45 12.45 1.55
C ILE A 184 21.31 12.42 3.08
N PRO A 185 20.47 13.29 3.69
CA PRO A 185 20.29 13.35 5.14
C PRO A 185 19.53 12.13 5.67
N SER A 186 19.73 11.76 6.94
CA SER A 186 18.88 10.73 7.58
C SER A 186 17.49 11.25 7.96
N ASN A 187 17.30 12.58 7.99
CA ASN A 187 16.00 13.19 8.26
C ASN A 187 15.05 13.12 7.05
N PRO A 188 13.91 12.41 7.14
CA PRO A 188 12.92 12.34 6.05
C PRO A 188 12.30 13.68 5.66
N ASP A 189 12.29 14.68 6.55
CA ASP A 189 11.83 16.05 6.22
C ASP A 189 12.68 16.70 5.12
N LEU A 190 13.92 16.25 4.95
CA LEU A 190 14.87 16.77 3.98
C LEU A 190 15.07 15.85 2.77
N TRP A 191 14.32 14.75 2.67
CA TRP A 191 14.33 13.93 1.45
C TRP A 191 13.49 14.62 0.36
N ASP A 192 14.15 15.00 -0.73
CA ASP A 192 13.59 15.71 -1.87
C ASP A 192 13.80 14.96 -3.21
N ASP A 193 14.76 14.03 -3.23
CA ASP A 193 15.19 13.29 -4.40
C ASP A 193 14.70 11.84 -4.36
N GLU A 194 13.62 11.58 -5.11
CA GLU A 194 13.01 10.25 -5.20
C GLU A 194 13.99 9.18 -5.70
N ASP A 195 14.82 9.53 -6.70
CA ASP A 195 15.74 8.59 -7.34
C ASP A 195 16.89 8.21 -6.41
N ALA A 196 17.45 9.18 -5.70
CA ALA A 196 18.45 8.93 -4.69
C ALA A 196 17.93 8.01 -3.58
N ILE A 197 16.72 8.27 -3.07
CA ILE A 197 16.11 7.41 -2.05
C ILE A 197 15.79 6.02 -2.59
N PHE A 198 15.33 5.92 -3.84
CA PHE A 198 15.10 4.63 -4.49
C PHE A 198 16.39 3.79 -4.56
N GLU A 199 17.51 4.38 -4.97
CA GLU A 199 18.76 3.62 -5.04
C GLU A 199 19.31 3.23 -3.67
N ILE A 200 19.16 4.09 -2.66
CA ILE A 200 19.52 3.71 -1.28
C ILE A 200 18.69 2.50 -0.81
N ILE A 201 17.40 2.47 -1.13
CA ILE A 201 16.53 1.33 -0.84
C ILE A 201 17.04 0.07 -1.56
N ARG A 202 17.42 0.17 -2.85
CA ARG A 202 17.95 -0.97 -3.61
C ARG A 202 19.26 -1.49 -3.02
N MET A 203 20.20 -0.60 -2.70
CA MET A 203 21.47 -0.96 -2.05
C MET A 203 21.21 -1.73 -0.75
N LYS A 204 20.38 -1.16 0.14
CA LYS A 204 20.02 -1.79 1.42
C LYS A 204 19.40 -3.18 1.22
N CYS A 205 18.41 -3.27 0.34
CA CYS A 205 17.69 -4.52 0.11
C CYS A 205 18.56 -5.59 -0.55
N TYR A 206 19.51 -5.21 -1.41
CA TYR A 206 20.44 -6.15 -2.02
C TYR A 206 21.39 -6.75 -0.98
N GLU A 207 21.89 -5.92 -0.06
CA GLU A 207 22.76 -6.35 1.04
C GLU A 207 22.04 -7.26 2.04
N GLU A 208 20.84 -6.87 2.47
CA GLU A 208 20.03 -7.68 3.41
C GLU A 208 19.66 -9.06 2.85
N ASN A 209 19.58 -9.19 1.53
CA ASN A 209 19.22 -10.44 0.85
C ASN A 209 20.42 -11.15 0.21
N GLN A 210 21.64 -10.83 0.64
CA GLN A 210 22.88 -11.52 0.21
C GLN A 210 23.05 -11.56 -1.32
N GLY A 211 22.63 -10.51 -2.01
CA GLY A 211 22.72 -10.40 -3.47
C GLY A 211 21.66 -11.18 -4.26
N ASP A 212 20.66 -11.77 -3.61
CA ASP A 212 19.48 -12.32 -4.29
C ASP A 212 18.65 -11.19 -4.90
N ASP A 213 18.88 -10.91 -6.18
CA ASP A 213 18.27 -9.79 -6.90
C ASP A 213 16.73 -9.86 -6.88
N PHE A 214 16.13 -11.04 -6.94
CA PHE A 214 14.67 -11.17 -6.84
C PHE A 214 14.15 -10.73 -5.46
N LYS A 215 14.74 -11.25 -4.39
CA LYS A 215 14.36 -10.86 -3.02
C LYS A 215 14.64 -9.38 -2.75
N ALA A 216 15.74 -8.85 -3.28
CA ALA A 216 16.09 -7.45 -3.19
C ALA A 216 15.03 -6.56 -3.86
N ARG A 217 14.54 -6.92 -5.05
CA ARG A 217 13.44 -6.22 -5.72
C ARG A 217 12.13 -6.28 -4.92
N VAL A 218 11.79 -7.44 -4.32
CA VAL A 218 10.61 -7.59 -3.44
C VAL A 218 10.72 -6.65 -2.24
N CYS A 219 11.88 -6.67 -1.57
CA CYS A 219 12.20 -5.80 -0.45
C CYS A 219 12.06 -4.32 -0.84
N ALA A 220 12.68 -3.91 -1.95
CA ALA A 220 12.65 -2.53 -2.42
C ALA A 220 11.22 -2.06 -2.71
N ARG A 221 10.40 -2.91 -3.34
CA ARG A 221 8.98 -2.62 -3.60
C ARG A 221 8.18 -2.42 -2.32
N ARG A 222 8.46 -3.19 -1.26
CA ARG A 222 7.83 -3.02 0.05
C ARG A 222 8.17 -1.66 0.66
N TYR A 223 9.43 -1.24 0.63
CA TYR A 223 9.84 0.09 1.10
C TYR A 223 9.14 1.20 0.32
N MET A 224 9.13 1.13 -1.00
CA MET A 224 8.44 2.11 -1.85
C MET A 224 6.95 2.25 -1.49
N GLN A 225 6.25 1.13 -1.27
CA GLN A 225 4.83 1.15 -0.86
C GLN A 225 4.60 1.75 0.51
N LEU A 226 5.50 1.51 1.45
CA LEU A 226 5.43 2.04 2.81
C LEU A 226 5.66 3.55 2.82
N LEU A 227 6.67 4.04 2.08
CA LEU A 227 6.93 5.47 1.96
C LEU A 227 5.71 6.22 1.42
N LYS A 228 5.03 5.70 0.39
CA LYS A 228 3.81 6.30 -0.15
C LYS A 228 2.66 6.43 0.86
N ARG A 229 2.71 5.76 2.02
CA ARG A 229 1.70 5.96 3.08
C ARG A 229 1.84 7.33 3.75
N ILE A 230 3.05 7.87 3.81
CA ILE A 230 3.36 9.18 4.38
C ILE A 230 2.92 10.27 3.39
N PRO A 231 2.14 11.29 3.82
CA PRO A 231 1.62 12.34 2.94
C PRO A 231 2.66 12.97 2.03
N LYS A 232 3.84 13.28 2.58
CA LYS A 232 4.95 13.89 1.85
C LYS A 232 5.42 13.09 0.62
N PHE A 233 5.40 11.75 0.69
CA PHE A 233 5.95 10.88 -0.35
C PHE A 233 4.87 10.19 -1.21
N ARG A 234 3.61 10.63 -1.14
CA ARG A 234 2.49 9.98 -1.86
C ARG A 234 2.71 9.92 -3.37
N GLU A 235 3.27 11.00 -3.90
CA GLU A 235 3.48 11.17 -5.34
C GLU A 235 4.72 10.45 -5.84
N TRP A 236 5.55 9.92 -4.94
CA TRP A 236 6.76 9.19 -5.30
C TRP A 236 6.46 7.84 -5.94
N PHE A 237 7.38 7.37 -6.77
CA PHE A 237 7.44 6.06 -7.43
C PHE A 237 6.26 5.81 -8.37
N LYS A 238 5.64 6.87 -8.87
CA LYS A 238 4.64 6.77 -9.94
C LYS A 238 5.28 6.12 -11.17
N GLY A 239 4.57 5.17 -11.79
CA GLY A 239 5.09 4.38 -12.90
C GLY A 239 6.03 3.22 -12.49
N ARG A 240 6.81 3.36 -11.41
CA ARG A 240 7.68 2.28 -10.88
C ARG A 240 6.91 1.24 -10.05
N ILE A 241 5.92 1.70 -9.30
CA ILE A 241 4.94 0.83 -8.65
C ILE A 241 3.68 0.81 -9.53
N GLY A 242 3.63 -0.12 -10.50
CA GLY A 242 2.39 -0.48 -11.18
C GLY A 242 1.28 -0.95 -10.22
N THR A 243 0.10 -1.26 -10.73
CA THR A 243 -1.08 -1.66 -9.94
C THR A 243 -0.88 -2.92 -9.08
N VAL A 244 0.11 -3.75 -9.44
CA VAL A 244 0.39 -5.02 -8.76
C VAL A 244 1.27 -4.81 -7.52
N ARG A 245 0.82 -5.35 -6.39
CA ARG A 245 1.41 -5.08 -5.06
C ARG A 245 2.73 -5.82 -4.79
N ASP A 246 3.07 -6.89 -5.50
CA ASP A 246 4.30 -7.65 -5.23
C ASP A 246 5.11 -7.91 -6.50
N VAL A 247 6.43 -8.12 -6.37
CA VAL A 247 7.27 -8.67 -7.45
C VAL A 247 6.96 -10.15 -7.57
N ILE A 248 6.57 -10.60 -8.76
CA ILE A 248 5.89 -11.87 -8.95
C ILE A 248 6.88 -12.88 -9.49
N ARG A 249 7.06 -13.98 -8.77
CA ARG A 249 7.56 -15.22 -9.35
C ARG A 249 6.34 -16.06 -9.72
N PRO A 250 6.08 -16.35 -11.00
CA PRO A 250 5.10 -17.35 -11.38
C PRO A 250 5.40 -18.64 -10.60
N LYS A 251 4.44 -19.13 -9.83
CA LYS A 251 4.55 -20.41 -9.13
C LYS A 251 3.77 -21.44 -9.93
N GLU A 252 4.45 -22.50 -10.35
CA GLU A 252 3.89 -23.57 -11.20
C GLU A 252 2.87 -24.48 -10.47
N ALA A 253 2.84 -24.43 -9.13
CA ALA A 253 2.03 -25.30 -8.30
C ALA A 253 0.54 -24.93 -8.26
N THR A 254 -0.29 -25.59 -9.10
CA THR A 254 -1.75 -25.57 -9.06
C THR A 254 -2.34 -26.98 -9.23
N LEU A 255 -3.66 -27.13 -9.12
CA LEU A 255 -4.38 -28.35 -9.51
C LEU A 255 -5.17 -28.07 -10.79
N PHE A 256 -5.24 -29.10 -11.62
CA PHE A 256 -6.03 -29.17 -12.85
C PHE A 256 -7.21 -30.13 -12.66
N TYR A 257 -8.13 -30.19 -13.63
CA TYR A 257 -9.35 -30.98 -13.51
C TYR A 257 -9.05 -32.48 -13.33
N GLU A 258 -8.02 -32.99 -14.00
CA GLU A 258 -7.55 -34.38 -13.81
C GLU A 258 -7.20 -34.70 -12.35
N HIS A 259 -6.59 -33.74 -11.64
CA HIS A 259 -6.20 -33.88 -10.24
C HIS A 259 -7.43 -33.91 -9.35
N TYR A 260 -8.44 -33.08 -9.66
CA TYR A 260 -9.73 -33.11 -8.99
C TYR A 260 -10.44 -34.45 -9.18
N ILE A 261 -10.49 -34.98 -10.41
CA ILE A 261 -11.10 -36.28 -10.72
C ILE A 261 -10.38 -37.41 -9.99
N LYS A 262 -9.05 -37.39 -9.95
CA LYS A 262 -8.25 -38.37 -9.18
C LYS A 262 -8.59 -38.30 -7.68
N LEU A 263 -8.69 -37.10 -7.11
CA LEU A 263 -9.11 -36.92 -5.71
C LEU A 263 -10.52 -37.46 -5.45
N LYS A 264 -11.48 -37.16 -6.34
CA LYS A 264 -12.85 -37.68 -6.28
C LYS A 264 -12.87 -39.20 -6.27
N LYS A 265 -12.12 -39.83 -7.19
CA LYS A 265 -12.03 -41.29 -7.29
C LYS A 265 -11.50 -41.90 -5.99
N LEU A 266 -10.38 -41.40 -5.49
CA LEU A 266 -9.77 -41.87 -4.23
C LEU A 266 -10.70 -41.67 -3.02
N ALA A 267 -11.41 -40.55 -2.95
CA ALA A 267 -12.35 -40.29 -1.86
C ALA A 267 -13.54 -41.24 -1.87
N LYS A 268 -14.07 -41.59 -3.06
CA LYS A 268 -15.24 -42.47 -3.19
C LYS A 268 -14.90 -43.95 -3.02
N GLU A 269 -13.73 -44.36 -3.51
CA GLU A 269 -13.27 -45.75 -3.45
C GLU A 269 -12.64 -46.10 -2.10
N SER A 270 -12.13 -45.11 -1.36
CA SER A 270 -11.60 -45.34 -0.02
C SER A 270 -12.70 -45.41 1.05
N ASN A 271 -12.43 -46.17 2.11
CA ASN A 271 -13.18 -46.13 3.36
C ASN A 271 -12.69 -45.01 4.30
N ASP A 272 -11.97 -44.01 3.76
CA ASP A 272 -11.42 -42.90 4.52
C ASP A 272 -12.43 -41.74 4.59
N ASN A 273 -13.06 -41.60 5.74
CA ASN A 273 -13.99 -40.51 6.02
C ASN A 273 -13.32 -39.12 6.04
N GLU A 274 -12.05 -39.02 6.44
CA GLU A 274 -11.32 -37.74 6.37
C GLU A 274 -11.13 -37.32 4.92
N LEU A 275 -10.76 -38.28 4.05
CA LEU A 275 -10.59 -38.01 2.63
C LEU A 275 -11.90 -37.64 1.94
N ARG A 276 -13.02 -38.30 2.30
CA ARG A 276 -14.36 -37.94 1.81
C ARG A 276 -14.77 -36.54 2.20
N ALA A 277 -14.65 -36.19 3.48
CA ALA A 277 -14.94 -34.84 3.97
C ALA A 277 -14.03 -33.80 3.30
N PHE A 278 -12.75 -34.13 3.13
CA PHE A 278 -11.80 -33.25 2.47
C PHE A 278 -12.13 -33.03 0.99
N TRP A 279 -12.47 -34.06 0.23
CA TRP A 279 -12.89 -33.93 -1.17
C TRP A 279 -14.10 -32.98 -1.31
N LEU A 280 -15.12 -33.13 -0.46
CA LEU A 280 -16.29 -32.25 -0.47
C LEU A 280 -15.94 -30.80 -0.14
N ILE A 281 -15.10 -30.56 0.87
CA ILE A 281 -14.71 -29.21 1.29
C ILE A 281 -13.72 -28.57 0.28
N ALA A 282 -12.80 -29.35 -0.27
CA ALA A 282 -11.90 -28.93 -1.34
C ALA A 282 -12.68 -28.61 -2.62
N GLY A 283 -13.65 -29.44 -2.98
CA GLY A 283 -14.60 -29.20 -4.07
C GLY A 283 -15.32 -27.87 -3.89
N LEU A 284 -15.87 -27.59 -2.70
CA LEU A 284 -16.53 -26.30 -2.41
C LEU A 284 -15.56 -25.12 -2.53
N HIS A 285 -14.34 -25.28 -2.04
CA HIS A 285 -13.31 -24.24 -2.10
C HIS A 285 -12.89 -23.92 -3.53
N ILE A 286 -12.71 -24.95 -4.36
CA ILE A 286 -12.39 -24.83 -5.79
C ILE A 286 -13.59 -24.26 -6.53
N GLU A 287 -14.78 -24.84 -6.40
CA GLU A 287 -15.96 -24.47 -7.18
C GLU A 287 -16.40 -23.03 -6.88
N ALA A 288 -16.39 -22.64 -5.62
CA ALA A 288 -16.75 -21.29 -5.21
C ALA A 288 -15.62 -20.27 -5.38
N GLY A 289 -14.39 -20.69 -5.65
CA GLY A 289 -13.23 -19.81 -5.80
C GLY A 289 -12.93 -18.97 -4.55
N THR A 290 -13.36 -19.41 -3.37
CA THR A 290 -13.32 -18.63 -2.13
C THR A 290 -11.92 -18.57 -1.52
N ARG A 291 -11.70 -17.64 -0.57
CA ARG A 291 -10.54 -17.73 0.33
C ARG A 291 -10.85 -18.73 1.43
N GLU A 292 -9.84 -19.05 2.22
CA GLU A 292 -9.99 -19.83 3.42
C GLU A 292 -10.79 -19.12 4.53
N GLY A 293 -10.68 -17.79 4.64
CA GLY A 293 -11.53 -16.93 5.50
C GLY A 293 -11.03 -16.70 6.93
N TRP A 294 -10.24 -17.60 7.51
CA TRP A 294 -9.84 -17.49 8.94
C TRP A 294 -8.98 -16.27 9.28
N SER A 295 -8.15 -15.80 8.35
CA SER A 295 -7.34 -14.59 8.57
C SER A 295 -8.17 -13.31 8.43
N SER A 296 -9.27 -13.34 7.67
CA SER A 296 -10.12 -12.19 7.43
C SER A 296 -11.05 -11.87 8.60
N ILE A 297 -11.40 -12.87 9.43
CA ILE A 297 -12.24 -12.66 10.62
C ILE A 297 -11.55 -11.75 11.65
N VAL A 298 -10.23 -11.90 11.84
CA VAL A 298 -9.47 -11.02 12.75
C VAL A 298 -9.58 -9.57 12.28
N GLU A 299 -9.34 -9.32 11.00
CA GLU A 299 -9.47 -7.98 10.42
C GLU A 299 -10.90 -7.44 10.47
N GLN A 300 -11.91 -8.31 10.36
CA GLN A 300 -13.32 -7.95 10.48
C GLN A 300 -13.63 -7.42 11.88
N ILE A 301 -13.23 -8.16 12.93
CA ILE A 301 -13.45 -7.76 14.31
C ILE A 301 -12.69 -6.47 14.65
N GLU A 302 -11.42 -6.36 14.25
CA GLU A 302 -10.64 -5.13 14.45
C GLU A 302 -11.32 -3.91 13.82
N ARG A 303 -11.94 -4.08 12.64
CA ARG A 303 -12.71 -3.01 11.98
C ARG A 303 -14.00 -2.68 12.72
N MET A 304 -14.78 -3.68 13.10
CA MET A 304 -16.03 -3.46 13.84
C MET A 304 -15.77 -2.66 15.13
N ILE A 305 -14.72 -3.01 15.87
CA ILE A 305 -14.29 -2.26 17.06
C ILE A 305 -13.90 -0.81 16.70
N ALA A 306 -13.13 -0.62 15.62
CA ALA A 306 -12.74 0.71 15.17
C ALA A 306 -13.93 1.58 14.71
N ASP A 307 -14.99 0.94 14.19
CA ASP A 307 -16.23 1.60 13.75
C ASP A 307 -17.22 1.81 14.92
N GLY A 308 -16.82 1.52 16.16
CA GLY A 308 -17.65 1.72 17.36
C GLY A 308 -18.69 0.63 17.60
N ILE A 309 -18.65 -0.47 16.85
CA ILE A 309 -19.54 -1.62 17.04
C ILE A 309 -19.04 -2.43 18.24
N GLN A 310 -19.90 -2.61 19.24
CA GLN A 310 -19.58 -3.42 20.41
C GLN A 310 -19.51 -4.90 20.01
N VAL A 311 -18.30 -5.46 20.05
CA VAL A 311 -18.05 -6.89 19.82
C VAL A 311 -17.54 -7.51 21.12
N ASN A 312 -18.29 -8.45 21.68
CA ASN A 312 -17.94 -9.13 22.95
C ASN A 312 -16.82 -10.19 22.79
N ILE A 313 -16.02 -10.11 21.72
CA ILE A 313 -14.97 -11.07 21.38
C ILE A 313 -13.69 -10.29 21.07
N LYS A 314 -12.61 -10.65 21.76
CA LYS A 314 -11.29 -10.08 21.48
C LYS A 314 -10.75 -10.69 20.16
N PRO A 315 -9.99 -9.93 19.35
CA PRO A 315 -9.35 -10.45 18.13
C PRO A 315 -8.51 -11.73 18.36
N SER A 316 -7.90 -11.87 19.54
CA SER A 316 -7.14 -13.06 19.94
C SER A 316 -7.99 -14.32 20.12
N ASP A 317 -9.28 -14.18 20.41
CA ASP A 317 -10.19 -15.30 20.69
C ASP A 317 -10.92 -15.82 19.45
N VAL A 318 -10.72 -15.20 18.28
CA VAL A 318 -11.26 -15.65 16.98
C VAL A 318 -10.98 -17.13 16.72
N TRP A 319 -9.79 -17.59 17.11
CA TRP A 319 -9.35 -18.97 16.88
C TRP A 319 -10.18 -20.02 17.64
N LYS A 320 -10.88 -19.60 18.72
CA LYS A 320 -11.73 -20.46 19.55
C LYS A 320 -13.20 -20.45 19.11
N LEU A 321 -13.57 -19.57 18.17
CA LEU A 321 -14.94 -19.48 17.71
C LEU A 321 -15.35 -20.76 16.98
N ASP A 322 -16.49 -21.31 17.39
CA ASP A 322 -17.14 -22.41 16.69
C ASP A 322 -17.44 -22.01 15.24
N LEU A 323 -17.30 -22.93 14.30
CA LEU A 323 -17.59 -22.65 12.89
C LEU A 323 -19.04 -22.23 12.63
N ASP A 324 -19.99 -22.54 13.50
CA ASP A 324 -21.38 -22.08 13.42
C ASP A 324 -21.55 -20.61 13.86
N HIS A 325 -20.61 -20.04 14.60
CA HIS A 325 -20.71 -18.69 15.16
C HIS A 325 -20.97 -17.61 14.08
N ASP A 326 -21.77 -16.60 14.41
CA ASP A 326 -22.22 -15.57 13.45
C ASP A 326 -21.09 -14.71 12.89
N LEU A 327 -20.03 -14.48 13.67
CA LEU A 327 -18.82 -13.80 13.20
C LEU A 327 -17.98 -14.63 12.21
N VAL A 328 -18.19 -15.95 12.14
CA VAL A 328 -17.55 -16.82 11.13
C VAL A 328 -18.45 -16.80 9.90
N ASN A 329 -18.38 -15.71 9.11
CA ASN A 329 -19.30 -15.45 8.00
C ASN A 329 -18.61 -15.00 6.70
N THR A 330 -17.29 -15.13 6.59
CA THR A 330 -16.54 -14.80 5.37
C THR A 330 -15.87 -16.01 4.73
N SER A 331 -15.89 -16.03 3.40
CA SER A 331 -15.17 -17.00 2.55
C SER A 331 -15.55 -18.46 2.88
N LEU A 332 -14.66 -19.45 2.67
CA LEU A 332 -14.94 -20.89 2.82
C LEU A 332 -15.54 -21.26 4.18
N ILE A 333 -14.89 -20.89 5.28
CA ILE A 333 -15.37 -21.25 6.63
C ILE A 333 -16.67 -20.55 7.01
N GLY A 334 -16.97 -19.43 6.34
CA GLY A 334 -18.15 -18.62 6.58
C GLY A 334 -19.39 -19.06 5.82
N ILE A 335 -19.31 -20.06 4.94
CA ILE A 335 -20.46 -20.53 4.17
C ILE A 335 -21.46 -21.22 5.11
N LYS A 336 -22.69 -20.71 5.09
CA LYS A 336 -23.82 -21.24 5.88
C LYS A 336 -24.91 -21.78 4.98
N TRP A 337 -25.65 -22.77 5.46
CA TRP A 337 -26.83 -23.32 4.79
C TRP A 337 -27.94 -22.29 4.57
N ASP A 338 -28.05 -21.29 5.45
CA ASP A 338 -28.98 -20.16 5.30
C ASP A 338 -28.71 -19.34 4.02
N ASN A 339 -27.50 -19.45 3.46
CA ASN A 339 -27.08 -18.79 2.23
C ASN A 339 -27.05 -19.73 1.02
N ALA A 340 -27.58 -20.95 1.14
CA ALA A 340 -27.70 -21.87 0.02
C ALA A 340 -28.67 -21.33 -1.04
N ILE A 341 -28.31 -21.51 -2.31
CA ILE A 341 -29.12 -21.15 -3.46
C ILE A 341 -29.75 -22.43 -3.99
N TRP A 342 -31.08 -22.47 -4.01
CA TRP A 342 -31.86 -23.61 -4.47
C TRP A 342 -32.50 -23.32 -5.81
N GLY A 343 -32.53 -24.32 -6.70
CA GLY A 343 -33.24 -24.27 -7.96
C GLY A 343 -34.73 -24.59 -7.79
N ALA A 344 -35.49 -24.43 -8.88
CA ALA A 344 -36.94 -24.57 -8.86
C ALA A 344 -37.39 -26.00 -8.48
N ASN A 345 -36.57 -27.02 -8.77
CA ASN A 345 -36.87 -28.41 -8.47
C ASN A 345 -36.27 -28.88 -7.12
N GLY A 346 -35.82 -27.93 -6.28
CA GLY A 346 -35.19 -28.23 -5.00
C GLY A 346 -33.78 -28.80 -5.11
N GLU A 347 -33.12 -28.64 -6.25
CA GLU A 347 -31.69 -28.90 -6.43
C GLU A 347 -30.84 -27.81 -5.76
N LEU A 348 -29.73 -28.19 -5.15
CA LEU A 348 -28.77 -27.23 -4.62
C LEU A 348 -27.95 -26.66 -5.78
N LEU A 349 -28.07 -25.37 -6.07
CA LEU A 349 -27.32 -24.70 -7.15
C LEU A 349 -26.00 -24.10 -6.67
N GLY A 350 -25.86 -23.81 -5.38
CA GLY A 350 -24.63 -23.28 -4.79
C GLY A 350 -24.91 -22.37 -3.60
N PHE A 351 -24.16 -21.27 -3.46
CA PHE A 351 -24.16 -20.45 -2.24
C PHE A 351 -23.95 -18.96 -2.52
N ARG A 352 -24.57 -18.12 -1.69
CA ARG A 352 -24.19 -16.72 -1.51
C ARG A 352 -23.04 -16.62 -0.51
N ILE A 353 -21.97 -15.94 -0.87
CA ILE A 353 -20.72 -15.92 -0.12
C ILE A 353 -20.29 -14.48 0.11
N TRP A 354 -20.14 -14.10 1.38
CA TRP A 354 -19.52 -12.83 1.74
C TRP A 354 -18.00 -12.95 1.71
N GLU A 355 -17.33 -12.01 1.05
CA GLU A 355 -15.88 -11.89 1.07
C GLU A 355 -15.45 -10.59 1.74
N GLU A 356 -14.92 -10.74 2.95
CA GLU A 356 -14.52 -9.63 3.80
C GLU A 356 -13.38 -8.79 3.20
N LYS A 357 -12.48 -9.42 2.43
CA LYS A 357 -11.37 -8.72 1.75
C LYS A 357 -11.86 -7.76 0.66
N THR A 358 -12.92 -8.12 -0.05
CA THR A 358 -13.50 -7.30 -1.14
C THR A 358 -14.75 -6.55 -0.73
N LYS A 359 -15.33 -6.87 0.45
CA LYS A 359 -16.57 -6.29 0.98
C LYS A 359 -17.77 -6.45 0.04
N LYS A 360 -17.92 -7.65 -0.51
CA LYS A 360 -18.96 -7.98 -1.50
C LYS A 360 -19.56 -9.35 -1.23
N TRP A 361 -20.83 -9.47 -1.58
CA TRP A 361 -21.48 -10.75 -1.78
C TRP A 361 -21.19 -11.27 -3.18
N TRP A 362 -20.89 -12.55 -3.26
CA TRP A 362 -20.67 -13.31 -4.49
C TRP A 362 -21.64 -14.46 -4.53
N GLU A 363 -22.01 -14.92 -5.72
CA GLU A 363 -22.93 -16.03 -5.87
C GLU A 363 -22.30 -17.14 -6.71
N LEU A 364 -22.22 -18.33 -6.13
CA LEU A 364 -22.05 -19.58 -6.86
C LEU A 364 -23.45 -20.08 -7.20
N ARG A 365 -23.84 -20.02 -8.48
CA ARG A 365 -25.14 -20.45 -8.99
C ARG A 365 -25.06 -21.57 -10.01
N LEU A 366 -23.86 -21.83 -10.53
CA LEU A 366 -23.62 -22.84 -11.55
C LEU A 366 -22.84 -24.00 -10.92
N PRO A 367 -23.38 -25.24 -10.93
CA PRO A 367 -22.66 -26.44 -10.51
C PRO A 367 -21.65 -26.86 -11.59
N TRP A 368 -20.64 -26.02 -11.81
CA TRP A 368 -19.74 -26.11 -12.97
C TRP A 368 -18.60 -27.12 -12.78
N LEU A 369 -18.22 -27.45 -11.54
CA LEU A 369 -17.09 -28.34 -11.27
C LEU A 369 -17.52 -29.80 -11.34
N ASP A 370 -18.57 -30.17 -10.59
CA ASP A 370 -19.09 -31.53 -10.51
C ASP A 370 -20.49 -31.55 -9.91
N LYS A 371 -21.49 -31.93 -10.72
CA LYS A 371 -22.88 -32.08 -10.27
C LYS A 371 -23.02 -32.98 -9.04
N GLN A 372 -22.16 -33.99 -8.92
CA GLN A 372 -22.23 -34.92 -7.80
C GLN A 372 -21.87 -34.27 -6.45
N LEU A 373 -21.04 -33.21 -6.43
CA LEU A 373 -20.77 -32.45 -5.21
C LEU A 373 -22.06 -31.87 -4.63
N HIS A 374 -22.90 -31.30 -5.49
CA HIS A 374 -24.16 -30.68 -5.12
C HIS A 374 -25.17 -31.72 -4.59
N GLU A 375 -25.19 -32.91 -5.16
CA GLU A 375 -26.00 -34.03 -4.67
C GLU A 375 -25.56 -34.48 -3.27
N GLU A 376 -24.25 -34.61 -3.03
CA GLU A 376 -23.71 -34.98 -1.71
C GLU A 376 -23.93 -33.86 -0.68
N TRP A 377 -23.71 -32.60 -1.04
CA TRP A 377 -24.00 -31.47 -0.16
C TRP A 377 -25.48 -31.35 0.19
N LYS A 378 -26.39 -31.66 -0.75
CA LYS A 378 -27.83 -31.71 -0.47
C LYS A 378 -28.16 -32.77 0.58
N LYS A 379 -27.61 -33.99 0.48
CA LYS A 379 -27.79 -35.04 1.50
C LYS A 379 -27.29 -34.58 2.88
N ILE A 380 -26.14 -33.90 2.90
CA ILE A 380 -25.55 -33.36 4.13
C ILE A 380 -26.41 -32.24 4.71
N TYR A 381 -27.00 -31.38 3.86
CA TYR A 381 -27.93 -30.35 4.28
C TYR A 381 -29.17 -30.94 4.96
N GLU A 382 -29.79 -31.96 4.36
CA GLU A 382 -30.96 -32.64 4.93
C GLU A 382 -30.65 -33.18 6.33
N TRP A 383 -29.51 -33.85 6.49
CA TRP A 383 -29.02 -34.30 7.79
C TRP A 383 -28.71 -33.14 8.77
N ALA A 384 -28.04 -32.09 8.29
CA ALA A 384 -27.60 -30.95 9.10
C ALA A 384 -28.78 -30.12 9.63
N ARG A 385 -29.82 -29.96 8.81
CA ARG A 385 -31.04 -29.22 9.14
C ARG A 385 -31.74 -29.82 10.36
N HIS A 386 -31.84 -31.14 10.45
CA HIS A 386 -32.43 -31.82 11.61
C HIS A 386 -31.62 -31.65 12.90
N LYS A 387 -30.33 -31.35 12.79
CA LYS A 387 -29.41 -31.16 13.92
C LYS A 387 -29.15 -29.69 14.27
N GLY A 388 -29.71 -28.75 13.51
CA GLY A 388 -29.52 -27.32 13.71
C GLY A 388 -28.11 -26.81 13.36
N TYR A 389 -27.34 -27.53 12.55
CA TYR A 389 -26.03 -27.04 12.09
C TYR A 389 -26.21 -26.03 10.97
N ARG A 390 -25.49 -24.90 11.05
CA ARG A 390 -25.59 -23.81 10.07
C ARG A 390 -24.41 -23.77 9.14
N SER A 391 -23.20 -24.08 9.61
CA SER A 391 -21.98 -24.11 8.81
C SER A 391 -21.94 -25.31 7.89
N VAL A 392 -21.72 -25.07 6.60
CA VAL A 392 -21.56 -26.12 5.58
C VAL A 392 -20.34 -26.97 5.89
N VAL A 393 -19.20 -26.33 6.15
CA VAL A 393 -17.93 -26.99 6.47
C VAL A 393 -18.05 -27.88 7.70
N LYS A 394 -18.63 -27.35 8.80
CA LYS A 394 -18.85 -28.13 10.03
C LYS A 394 -19.78 -29.31 9.78
N SER A 395 -20.84 -29.11 9.01
CA SER A 395 -21.81 -30.15 8.67
C SER A 395 -21.15 -31.30 7.92
N ILE A 396 -20.29 -31.00 6.92
CA ILE A 396 -19.55 -32.03 6.16
C ILE A 396 -18.64 -32.84 7.09
N LEU A 397 -17.87 -32.17 7.95
CA LEU A 397 -16.96 -32.84 8.89
C LEU A 397 -17.71 -33.78 9.83
N LEU A 398 -18.82 -33.31 10.40
CA LEU A 398 -19.62 -34.08 11.35
C LEU A 398 -20.40 -35.21 10.67
N TYR A 399 -20.90 -35.01 9.45
CA TYR A 399 -21.59 -36.05 8.68
C TYR A 399 -20.68 -37.25 8.43
N HIS A 400 -19.41 -37.00 8.12
CA HIS A 400 -18.39 -38.05 7.97
C HIS A 400 -17.71 -38.45 9.28
N SER A 401 -18.22 -38.02 10.44
CA SER A 401 -17.66 -38.38 11.75
C SER A 401 -16.18 -38.03 11.93
N VAL A 402 -15.70 -36.98 11.26
CA VAL A 402 -14.32 -36.49 11.38
C VAL A 402 -14.17 -35.79 12.73
N LYS A 403 -13.16 -36.21 13.50
CA LYS A 403 -12.89 -35.68 14.83
C LYS A 403 -12.07 -34.39 14.77
N PRO A 404 -12.39 -33.37 15.60
CA PRO A 404 -11.55 -32.18 15.72
C PRO A 404 -10.13 -32.52 16.16
N VAL A 405 -9.13 -31.82 15.58
CA VAL A 405 -7.69 -32.01 15.88
C VAL A 405 -7.21 -31.28 17.14
N ASN A 406 -8.12 -30.75 17.95
CA ASN A 406 -7.86 -30.01 19.18
C ASN A 406 -8.45 -30.73 20.41
N ASN A 407 -7.91 -30.41 21.58
CA ASN A 407 -8.25 -31.08 22.84
C ASN A 407 -9.65 -30.73 23.38
N ASP A 408 -10.29 -29.68 22.87
CA ASP A 408 -11.60 -29.19 23.34
C ASP A 408 -12.80 -29.93 22.70
N GLY A 409 -12.55 -30.84 21.76
CA GLY A 409 -13.57 -31.67 21.12
C GLY A 409 -14.55 -30.90 20.22
N LYS A 410 -14.27 -29.64 19.87
CA LYS A 410 -15.16 -28.79 19.06
C LYS A 410 -14.50 -28.31 17.77
N TRP A 411 -15.29 -28.29 16.70
CA TRP A 411 -14.88 -27.69 15.42
C TRP A 411 -14.93 -26.16 15.50
N ASN A 412 -13.80 -25.57 15.89
CA ASN A 412 -13.55 -24.13 15.85
C ASN A 412 -12.60 -23.74 14.70
N VAL A 413 -12.41 -22.43 14.51
CA VAL A 413 -11.54 -21.87 13.47
C VAL A 413 -10.12 -22.46 13.52
N SER A 414 -9.55 -22.64 14.72
CA SER A 414 -8.20 -23.23 14.90
C SER A 414 -8.15 -24.70 14.47
N ALA A 415 -9.11 -25.51 14.93
CA ALA A 415 -9.21 -26.93 14.62
C ALA A 415 -9.32 -27.15 13.11
N PHE A 416 -10.23 -26.42 12.48
CA PHE A 416 -10.42 -26.52 11.03
C PHE A 416 -9.18 -26.08 10.26
N ARG A 417 -8.57 -24.95 10.62
CA ARG A 417 -7.35 -24.47 9.96
C ARG A 417 -6.24 -25.53 10.00
N LYS A 418 -6.02 -26.15 11.16
CA LYS A 418 -4.99 -27.20 11.33
C LYS A 418 -5.32 -28.43 10.48
N TRP A 419 -6.54 -28.95 10.59
CA TRP A 419 -6.99 -30.11 9.83
C TRP A 419 -6.89 -29.86 8.32
N TYR A 420 -7.48 -28.77 7.83
CA TYR A 420 -7.54 -28.47 6.41
C TYR A 420 -6.16 -28.18 5.80
N SER A 421 -5.29 -27.50 6.55
CA SER A 421 -3.91 -27.27 6.11
C SER A 421 -3.12 -28.57 6.00
N LYS A 422 -3.32 -29.53 6.93
CA LYS A 422 -2.72 -30.87 6.87
C LYS A 422 -3.22 -31.62 5.63
N MET A 423 -4.53 -31.66 5.41
CA MET A 423 -5.10 -32.35 4.25
C MET A 423 -4.64 -31.75 2.91
N CYS A 424 -4.54 -30.41 2.80
CA CYS A 424 -3.99 -29.77 1.61
C CYS A 424 -2.53 -30.17 1.34
N LYS A 425 -1.69 -30.28 2.37
CA LYS A 425 -0.30 -30.72 2.20
C LYS A 425 -0.21 -32.17 1.75
N ASN A 426 -1.07 -33.03 2.29
CA ASN A 426 -1.14 -34.45 1.93
C ASN A 426 -1.51 -34.68 0.46
N LEU A 427 -2.10 -33.69 -0.24
CA LEU A 427 -2.35 -33.77 -1.68
C LEU A 427 -1.09 -34.09 -2.49
N ARG A 428 0.10 -33.66 -2.03
CA ARG A 428 1.36 -34.00 -2.68
C ARG A 428 1.50 -35.52 -2.82
N ASP A 429 1.32 -36.23 -1.71
CA ASP A 429 1.53 -37.67 -1.66
C ASP A 429 0.31 -38.42 -2.24
N VAL A 430 -0.91 -37.95 -1.96
CA VAL A 430 -2.16 -38.56 -2.45
C VAL A 430 -2.29 -38.48 -3.98
N LEU A 431 -1.89 -37.37 -4.58
CA LEU A 431 -2.02 -37.15 -6.02
C LEU A 431 -0.71 -37.38 -6.79
N GLY A 432 0.42 -37.53 -6.11
CA GLY A 432 1.75 -37.69 -6.73
C GLY A 432 2.27 -36.39 -7.33
N LEU A 433 2.03 -35.25 -6.67
CA LEU A 433 2.46 -33.94 -7.15
C LEU A 433 3.93 -33.69 -6.78
N PRO A 434 4.71 -32.97 -7.60
CA PRO A 434 6.08 -32.60 -7.23
C PRO A 434 6.15 -31.39 -6.28
N TRP A 435 5.02 -30.88 -5.80
CA TRP A 435 4.93 -29.71 -4.93
C TRP A 435 3.85 -29.85 -3.85
N GLU A 436 4.05 -29.14 -2.74
CA GLU A 436 3.01 -29.02 -1.71
C GLU A 436 1.93 -27.99 -2.09
N ILE A 437 0.68 -28.33 -1.76
CA ILE A 437 -0.47 -27.45 -1.89
C ILE A 437 -0.85 -26.89 -0.51
N THR A 438 -1.10 -25.58 -0.47
CA THR A 438 -1.65 -24.91 0.72
C THR A 438 -3.11 -24.55 0.46
N PRO A 439 -3.94 -24.30 1.49
CA PRO A 439 -5.32 -23.83 1.30
C PRO A 439 -5.43 -22.65 0.33
N HIS A 440 -4.54 -21.66 0.49
CA HIS A 440 -4.51 -20.50 -0.39
C HIS A 440 -4.15 -20.84 -1.85
N ARG A 441 -3.30 -21.85 -2.07
CA ARG A 441 -2.95 -22.32 -3.42
C ARG A 441 -4.07 -23.16 -4.03
N LEU A 442 -4.84 -23.89 -3.24
CA LEU A 442 -5.96 -24.66 -3.75
C LEU A 442 -6.99 -23.76 -4.47
N ARG A 443 -7.18 -22.52 -3.97
CA ARG A 443 -7.99 -21.49 -4.66
C ARG A 443 -7.53 -21.22 -6.10
N SER A 444 -6.25 -21.39 -6.44
CA SER A 444 -5.78 -21.20 -7.83
C SER A 444 -6.41 -22.20 -8.81
N ALA A 445 -6.75 -23.40 -8.33
CA ALA A 445 -7.38 -24.43 -9.16
C ALA A 445 -8.74 -23.97 -9.70
N HIS A 446 -9.45 -23.08 -8.99
CA HIS A 446 -10.69 -22.46 -9.47
C HIS A 446 -10.52 -21.85 -10.86
N ILE A 447 -9.58 -20.91 -11.01
CA ILE A 447 -9.35 -20.21 -12.27
C ILE A 447 -8.72 -21.14 -13.30
N SER A 448 -7.74 -21.96 -12.89
CA SER A 448 -7.04 -22.86 -13.81
C SER A 448 -8.02 -23.85 -14.46
N ILE A 449 -8.92 -24.47 -13.69
CA ILE A 449 -9.90 -25.42 -14.22
C ILE A 449 -10.93 -24.71 -15.10
N LEU A 450 -11.43 -23.54 -14.71
CA LEU A 450 -12.32 -22.76 -15.58
C LEU A 450 -11.66 -22.41 -16.92
N ALA A 451 -10.36 -22.14 -16.91
CA ALA A 451 -9.57 -21.91 -18.12
C ALA A 451 -9.35 -23.20 -18.94
N GLU A 452 -9.21 -24.37 -18.31
CA GLU A 452 -9.24 -25.68 -18.99
C GLU A 452 -10.58 -25.93 -19.68
N PHE A 453 -11.67 -25.54 -19.03
CA PHE A 453 -13.03 -25.61 -19.59
C PHE A 453 -13.32 -24.55 -20.65
N ARG A 454 -12.32 -23.72 -21.01
CA ARG A 454 -12.41 -22.67 -22.03
C ARG A 454 -13.49 -21.63 -21.70
N ILE A 455 -13.76 -21.42 -20.42
CA ILE A 455 -14.66 -20.37 -19.97
C ILE A 455 -13.92 -19.03 -20.09
N PRO A 456 -14.46 -18.04 -20.82
CA PRO A 456 -13.82 -16.73 -20.94
C PRO A 456 -13.58 -16.10 -19.56
N MET A 457 -12.33 -15.71 -19.30
CA MET A 457 -11.93 -15.18 -17.99
C MET A 457 -12.65 -13.86 -17.69
N GLU A 458 -12.97 -13.07 -18.71
CA GLU A 458 -13.78 -11.87 -18.58
C GLU A 458 -15.14 -12.16 -17.93
N LEU A 459 -15.76 -13.31 -18.24
CA LEU A 459 -17.02 -13.72 -17.62
C LEU A 459 -16.82 -14.16 -16.16
N VAL A 460 -15.70 -14.82 -15.86
CA VAL A 460 -15.37 -15.26 -14.49
C VAL A 460 -15.00 -14.07 -13.58
N LEU A 461 -14.40 -13.03 -14.15
CA LEU A 461 -13.79 -11.91 -13.41
C LEU A 461 -14.69 -10.67 -13.31
N GLN A 462 -15.77 -10.59 -14.10
CA GLN A 462 -16.72 -9.48 -14.02
C GLN A 462 -17.56 -9.53 -12.74
N SER A 463 -17.08 -8.86 -11.69
CA SER A 463 -17.79 -8.73 -10.42
C SER A 463 -19.13 -8.00 -10.51
N SER A 464 -19.37 -7.24 -11.58
CA SER A 464 -20.65 -6.58 -11.88
C SER A 464 -21.67 -7.49 -12.57
N ALA A 465 -21.22 -8.55 -13.26
CA ALA A 465 -22.10 -9.41 -14.05
C ALA A 465 -22.69 -10.57 -13.23
N ASN A 466 -22.13 -10.86 -12.05
CA ASN A 466 -22.61 -11.90 -11.13
C ASN A 466 -22.91 -13.22 -11.87
N THR A 467 -21.95 -13.66 -12.67
CA THR A 467 -22.07 -14.76 -13.66
C THR A 467 -22.30 -16.14 -13.04
N GLY A 468 -22.31 -16.25 -11.71
CA GLY A 468 -22.65 -17.48 -11.01
C GLY A 468 -21.49 -18.45 -10.80
N PHE A 469 -20.25 -18.07 -11.15
CA PHE A 469 -19.05 -18.89 -10.93
C PHE A 469 -18.46 -18.74 -9.51
N GLY A 470 -19.10 -18.02 -8.59
CA GLY A 470 -18.61 -17.83 -7.23
C GLY A 470 -17.79 -16.56 -7.05
N VAL A 471 -16.78 -16.60 -6.18
CA VAL A 471 -15.97 -15.44 -5.81
C VAL A 471 -15.00 -15.09 -6.95
N GLY A 472 -15.39 -14.08 -7.74
CA GLY A 472 -14.55 -13.52 -8.77
C GLY A 472 -13.35 -12.72 -8.23
N TRP A 473 -12.54 -12.22 -9.15
CA TRP A 473 -11.37 -11.41 -8.86
C TRP A 473 -11.58 -10.03 -9.49
N ASP A 474 -11.54 -8.98 -8.67
CA ASP A 474 -11.75 -7.61 -9.12
C ASP A 474 -10.64 -7.08 -10.05
N ASP A 475 -9.56 -7.84 -10.24
CA ASP A 475 -8.41 -7.47 -11.08
C ASP A 475 -7.96 -8.67 -11.90
N ILE A 476 -8.12 -8.57 -13.23
CA ILE A 476 -7.68 -9.57 -14.21
C ILE A 476 -6.18 -9.83 -14.11
N THR A 477 -5.40 -8.79 -13.80
CA THR A 477 -3.96 -8.89 -13.57
C THR A 477 -3.67 -9.81 -12.40
N THR A 478 -4.46 -9.70 -11.32
CA THR A 478 -4.32 -10.56 -10.16
C THR A 478 -4.68 -12.01 -10.50
N ALA A 479 -5.79 -12.24 -11.21
CA ALA A 479 -6.21 -13.58 -11.61
C ALA A 479 -5.21 -14.27 -12.56
N VAL A 480 -4.85 -13.59 -13.65
CA VAL A 480 -3.97 -14.10 -14.70
C VAL A 480 -2.57 -14.33 -14.16
N ILE A 481 -2.00 -13.36 -13.45
CA ILE A 481 -0.61 -13.47 -13.03
C ILE A 481 -0.44 -14.42 -11.83
N PHE A 482 -1.30 -14.32 -10.81
CA PHE A 482 -1.08 -15.08 -9.57
C PHE A 482 -1.68 -16.48 -9.59
N TYR A 483 -2.77 -16.72 -10.35
CA TYR A 483 -3.59 -17.93 -10.16
C TYR A 483 -3.79 -18.75 -11.44
N MET A 484 -3.97 -18.13 -12.61
CA MET A 484 -4.19 -18.87 -13.85
C MET A 484 -2.92 -19.57 -14.32
N ARG A 485 -3.03 -20.87 -14.63
CA ARG A 485 -1.97 -21.64 -15.30
C ARG A 485 -2.59 -22.44 -16.43
N PHE A 486 -1.87 -22.52 -17.54
CA PHE A 486 -2.18 -23.43 -18.64
C PHE A 486 -1.13 -24.54 -18.65
N SER A 487 -1.56 -25.78 -18.89
CA SER A 487 -0.64 -26.84 -19.28
C SER A 487 -0.13 -26.59 -20.71
N MET A 488 1.05 -27.10 -21.05
CA MET A 488 1.59 -26.99 -22.41
C MET A 488 0.70 -27.69 -23.45
N SER A 489 0.02 -28.78 -23.06
CA SER A 489 -0.97 -29.45 -23.88
C SER A 489 -2.15 -28.52 -24.19
N LEU A 490 -2.70 -27.86 -23.17
CA LEU A 490 -3.82 -26.94 -23.34
C LEU A 490 -3.45 -25.74 -24.22
N ILE A 491 -2.24 -25.18 -24.07
CA ILE A 491 -1.76 -24.11 -24.97
C ILE A 491 -1.74 -24.60 -26.42
N SER A 492 -1.24 -25.81 -26.66
CA SER A 492 -1.16 -26.40 -28.01
C SER A 492 -2.56 -26.62 -28.61
N GLU A 493 -3.51 -27.09 -27.81
CA GLU A 493 -4.92 -27.22 -28.21
C GLU A 493 -5.56 -25.87 -28.55
N TYR A 494 -5.31 -24.83 -27.75
CA TYR A 494 -5.80 -23.48 -28.02
C TYR A 494 -5.34 -22.98 -29.40
N LEU A 495 -4.06 -23.18 -29.71
CA LEU A 495 -3.48 -22.76 -31.00
C LEU A 495 -4.10 -23.55 -32.16
N GLN A 496 -4.28 -24.87 -32.01
CA GLN A 496 -4.89 -25.71 -33.03
C GLN A 496 -6.36 -25.36 -33.28
N GLN A 497 -7.12 -25.12 -32.22
CA GLN A 497 -8.52 -24.70 -32.33
C GLN A 497 -8.65 -23.31 -32.95
N ALA A 498 -7.75 -22.38 -32.61
CA ALA A 498 -7.72 -21.06 -33.23
C ALA A 498 -7.52 -21.16 -34.74
N GLU A 499 -6.58 -22.00 -35.20
CA GLU A 499 -6.36 -22.21 -36.63
C GLU A 499 -7.58 -22.87 -37.29
N THR A 500 -8.20 -23.84 -36.64
CA THR A 500 -9.44 -24.48 -37.13
C THR A 500 -10.58 -23.47 -37.26
N THR A 501 -10.73 -22.57 -36.29
CA THR A 501 -11.77 -21.54 -36.28
C THR A 501 -11.52 -20.50 -37.37
N LYS A 502 -10.26 -20.09 -37.55
CA LYS A 502 -9.84 -19.19 -38.62
C LYS A 502 -10.19 -19.76 -39.99
N GLN A 503 -9.90 -21.05 -40.24
CA GLN A 503 -10.26 -21.72 -41.48
C GLN A 503 -11.77 -21.73 -41.73
N LYS A 504 -12.57 -22.03 -40.71
CA LYS A 504 -14.05 -21.98 -40.80
C LYS A 504 -14.57 -20.59 -41.13
N LEU A 505 -14.01 -19.55 -40.52
CA LEU A 505 -14.42 -18.16 -40.79
C LEU A 505 -14.05 -17.72 -42.20
N ILE A 506 -12.87 -18.11 -42.71
CA ILE A 506 -12.47 -17.84 -44.09
C ILE A 506 -13.41 -18.54 -45.08
N GLN A 507 -13.76 -19.81 -44.82
CA GLN A 507 -14.70 -20.58 -45.65
C GLN A 507 -16.15 -20.08 -45.57
N GLY A 508 -16.53 -19.39 -44.49
CA GLY A 508 -17.87 -18.80 -44.36
C GLY A 508 -17.99 -17.39 -44.96
N ILE A 509 -16.87 -16.78 -45.35
CA ILE A 509 -16.81 -15.47 -46.04
C ILE A 509 -16.64 -15.65 -47.55
N ALA A 510 -16.01 -16.75 -47.98
CA ALA A 510 -15.97 -17.20 -49.37
C ALA A 510 -17.31 -17.83 -49.77
#